data_AF-A0A662CLL3-F1
#
_entry.id   AF-A0A662CLL3-F1
#
_cell.length_a   1.000
_cell.length_b   1.000
_cell.length_c   1.000
_cell.angle_alpha   90.00
_cell.angle_beta   90.00
_cell.angle_gamma   90.00
#
_symmetry.space_group_name_H-M   'P 1'
#
loop_
_entity.id
_entity.type
_entity.pdbx_description
1 polymer ?
#
loop_
_entity_poly.entity_id
_entity_poly.type
_entity_poly.pdbx_seq_one_letter_code
_entity_poly.pdbx_strand_id
1 'polypeptide(L)'
;VKDLDSTLDVIKEVGPQGHYMRQKHTRTHIRDFHYSPFFDQHDPEGNLREPREIALEQFKELEKNHHPEPLPEDSLKELEKILSAADKAASELGS
;
A
#
# COMPACT_ATOMS: atom_id res chain seq x y z
N VAL A 1 23.91 -6.62 -12.56
CA VAL A 1 25.20 -7.36 -12.37
C VAL A 1 26.30 -6.45 -11.82
N LYS A 2 26.41 -5.19 -12.25
CA LYS A 2 27.44 -4.24 -11.77
C LYS A 2 27.45 -4.00 -10.24
N ASP A 3 26.32 -4.20 -9.55
CA ASP A 3 26.21 -4.00 -8.09
C ASP A 3 26.66 -5.22 -7.26
N LEU A 4 26.76 -6.41 -7.87
CA LEU A 4 27.04 -7.64 -7.14
C LEU A 4 28.48 -7.64 -6.58
N ASP A 5 29.45 -7.20 -7.37
CA ASP A 5 30.86 -7.13 -6.95
C ASP A 5 31.05 -6.19 -5.74
N SER A 6 30.39 -5.04 -5.75
CA SER A 6 30.45 -4.08 -4.62
C SER A 6 29.82 -4.64 -3.33
N THR A 7 28.84 -5.54 -3.46
CA THR A 7 28.16 -6.16 -2.32
C THR A 7 29.02 -7.28 -1.72
N LEU A 8 29.76 -8.01 -2.55
CA LEU A 8 30.69 -9.05 -2.11
C LEU A 8 31.88 -8.46 -1.31
N ASP A 9 32.37 -7.28 -1.71
CA ASP A 9 33.41 -6.57 -0.95
C ASP A 9 32.93 -6.16 0.45
N VAL A 10 31.69 -5.66 0.54
CA VAL A 10 31.07 -5.30 1.83
C VAL A 10 30.90 -6.53 2.74
N ILE A 11 30.51 -7.68 2.18
CA ILE A 11 30.40 -8.94 2.95
C ILE A 11 31.76 -9.36 3.51
N LYS A 12 32.82 -9.27 2.69
CA LYS A 12 34.19 -9.57 3.12
C LYS A 12 34.68 -8.61 4.20
N GLU A 13 34.38 -7.32 4.08
CA GLU A 13 34.76 -6.29 5.05
C GLU A 13 34.07 -6.48 6.40
N VAL A 14 32.77 -6.80 6.40
CA VAL A 14 32.00 -7.02 7.64
C VAL A 14 32.46 -8.30 8.34
N GLY A 15 32.70 -9.37 7.58
CA GLY A 15 33.22 -10.62 8.10
C GLY A 15 32.27 -11.37 9.06
N PRO A 16 32.71 -12.54 9.58
CA PRO A 16 31.91 -13.34 10.49
C PRO A 16 31.59 -12.59 11.79
N GLN A 17 30.36 -12.72 12.28
CA GLN A 17 29.85 -12.05 13.49
C GLN A 17 29.82 -10.51 13.42
N GLY A 18 30.11 -9.89 12.28
CA GLY A 18 29.94 -8.45 12.06
C GLY A 18 28.48 -8.05 11.81
N HIS A 19 28.22 -6.73 11.76
CA HIS A 19 26.88 -6.19 11.45
C HIS A 19 26.92 -5.14 10.33
N TYR A 20 25.86 -5.08 9.53
CA TYR A 20 25.78 -4.18 8.37
C TYR A 20 25.22 -2.78 8.69
N MET A 21 24.82 -2.51 9.93
CA MET A 21 24.15 -1.25 10.31
C MET A 21 24.94 0.03 10.01
N ARG A 22 26.28 -0.04 9.96
CA ARG A 22 27.15 1.11 9.62
C ARG A 22 27.45 1.24 8.13
N GLN A 23 27.09 0.24 7.31
CA GLN A 23 27.42 0.22 5.90
C GLN A 23 26.66 1.29 5.13
N LYS A 24 27.32 1.95 4.17
CA LYS A 24 26.73 3.03 3.36
C LYS A 24 25.45 2.54 2.67
N HIS A 25 25.51 1.36 2.07
CA HIS A 25 24.36 0.71 1.43
C HIS A 25 23.17 0.57 2.39
N THR A 26 23.39 0.02 3.60
CA THR A 26 22.34 -0.11 4.61
C THR A 26 21.80 1.26 5.02
N ARG A 27 22.64 2.26 5.28
CA ARG A 27 22.17 3.61 5.66
C ARG A 27 21.34 4.30 4.57
N THR A 28 21.66 4.05 3.30
CA THR A 28 20.92 4.58 2.17
C THR A 28 19.55 3.90 2.02
N HIS A 29 19.50 2.57 2.14
CA HIS A 29 18.32 1.78 1.78
C HIS A 29 17.48 1.28 2.97
N ILE A 30 17.90 1.50 4.22
CA ILE A 30 17.16 1.00 5.41
C ILE A 30 15.73 1.56 5.52
N ARG A 31 15.40 2.65 4.81
CA ARG A 31 14.04 3.21 4.75
C ARG A 31 13.23 2.74 3.53
N ASP A 32 13.86 2.03 2.60
CA ASP A 32 13.19 1.49 1.42
C ASP A 32 12.41 0.21 1.77
N PHE A 33 12.66 -0.37 2.96
CA PHE A 33 11.85 -1.46 3.48
C PHE A 33 10.41 -1.01 3.63
N HIS A 34 9.53 -1.65 2.87
CA HIS A 34 8.10 -1.46 3.02
C HIS A 34 7.62 -2.20 4.28
N TYR A 35 7.46 -1.46 5.37
CA TYR A 35 6.76 -1.94 6.55
C TYR A 35 5.26 -1.74 6.36
N SER A 36 4.49 -2.78 6.63
CA SER A 36 3.05 -2.66 6.58
C SER A 36 2.56 -1.75 7.71
N PRO A 37 1.61 -0.84 7.44
CA PRO A 37 1.07 0.07 8.45
C PRO A 37 0.19 -0.64 9.49
N PHE A 38 -0.04 -1.95 9.36
CA PHE A 38 -0.95 -2.72 10.21
C PHE A 38 -0.23 -3.62 11.22
N PHE A 39 1.05 -3.91 11.02
CA PHE A 39 1.83 -4.75 11.94
C PHE A 39 2.66 -3.89 12.90
N ASP A 40 3.08 -4.50 14.01
CA ASP A 40 3.93 -3.90 15.05
C ASP A 40 3.41 -2.57 15.63
N GLN A 41 2.09 -2.36 15.56
CA GLN A 41 1.43 -1.24 16.22
C GLN A 41 1.18 -1.58 17.69
N HIS A 42 1.53 -0.65 18.58
CA HIS A 42 1.39 -0.82 20.01
C HIS A 42 0.31 0.12 20.55
N ASP A 43 -0.45 -0.32 21.55
CA ASP A 43 -1.36 0.52 22.32
C ASP A 43 -0.58 1.45 23.29
N PRO A 44 -1.24 2.39 23.99
CA PRO A 44 -0.58 3.27 24.96
C PRO A 44 0.13 2.54 26.10
N GLU A 45 -0.31 1.32 26.42
CA GLU A 45 0.24 0.45 27.45
C GLU A 45 1.41 -0.41 26.94
N GLY A 46 1.68 -0.39 25.63
CA GLY A 46 2.78 -1.11 24.99
C GLY A 46 2.45 -2.55 24.58
N ASN A 47 1.18 -2.93 24.51
CA ASN A 47 0.77 -4.23 23.96
C ASN A 47 0.61 -4.16 22.45
N LEU A 48 0.92 -5.27 21.77
CA LEU A 48 0.66 -5.40 20.35
C LEU A 48 -0.84 -5.39 20.08
N ARG A 49 -1.24 -4.53 19.15
CA ARG A 49 -2.61 -4.45 18.66
C ARG A 49 -2.87 -5.48 17.57
N GLU A 50 -4.11 -5.93 17.49
CA GLU A 50 -4.55 -6.86 16.44
C GLU A 50 -4.56 -6.18 15.06
N PRO A 51 -3.80 -6.69 14.06
CA PRO A 51 -3.69 -6.06 12.73
C PRO A 51 -5.02 -5.84 12.01
N ARG A 52 -5.97 -6.77 12.23
CA ARG A 52 -7.32 -6.67 11.64
C ARG A 52 -8.09 -5.46 12.17
N GLU A 53 -7.93 -5.12 13.45
CA GLU A 53 -8.62 -3.98 14.06
C GLU A 53 -8.08 -2.67 13.50
N ILE A 54 -6.75 -2.56 13.38
CA ILE A 54 -6.07 -1.39 12.80
C ILE A 54 -6.49 -1.20 11.34
N ALA A 55 -6.54 -2.28 10.56
CA ALA A 55 -7.00 -2.21 9.17
C ALA A 55 -8.44 -1.72 9.06
N LEU A 56 -9.32 -2.18 9.97
CA LEU A 56 -10.72 -1.75 10.00
C LEU A 56 -10.87 -0.28 10.41
N GLU A 57 -10.05 0.20 11.35
CA GLU A 57 -10.01 1.63 11.73
C GLU A 57 -9.57 2.51 10.56
N GLN A 58 -8.48 2.14 9.89
CA GLN A 58 -8.00 2.87 8.70
C GLN A 58 -9.03 2.85 7.57
N PHE A 59 -9.72 1.72 7.36
CA PHE A 59 -10.81 1.63 6.39
C PHE A 59 -11.92 2.63 6.70
N LYS A 60 -12.39 2.69 7.95
CA LYS A 60 -13.45 3.63 8.35
C LYS A 60 -13.03 5.09 8.17
N GLU A 61 -11.76 5.41 8.45
CA GLU A 61 -11.22 6.75 8.25
C GLU A 61 -11.14 7.10 6.75
N LEU A 62 -10.74 6.15 5.91
CA LEU A 62 -10.73 6.33 4.45
C LEU A 62 -12.15 6.51 3.91
N GLU A 63 -13.09 5.64 4.29
CA GLU A 63 -14.50 5.72 3.88
C GLU A 63 -15.11 7.09 4.24
N LYS A 64 -14.78 7.61 5.43
CA LYS A 64 -15.32 8.87 5.92
C LYS A 64 -14.76 10.10 5.18
N ASN A 65 -13.47 10.11 4.83
CA ASN A 65 -12.79 11.33 4.40
C ASN A 65 -12.30 11.30 2.95
N HIS A 66 -12.25 10.14 2.30
CA HIS A 66 -11.76 10.02 0.94
C HIS A 66 -12.83 10.43 -0.08
N HIS A 67 -12.65 11.62 -0.64
CA HIS A 67 -13.42 12.09 -1.78
C HIS A 67 -12.54 12.01 -3.03
N PRO A 68 -12.74 11.00 -3.91
CA PRO A 68 -11.99 10.91 -5.15
C PRO A 68 -12.26 12.11 -6.05
N GLU A 69 -11.31 12.40 -6.93
CA GLU A 69 -11.48 13.46 -7.92
C GLU A 69 -12.73 13.17 -8.78
N PRO A 70 -13.67 14.13 -8.89
CA PRO A 70 -14.89 13.91 -9.65
C PRO A 70 -14.56 13.72 -11.13
N LEU A 71 -15.33 12.84 -11.78
CA LEU A 71 -15.19 12.64 -13.22
C LEU A 71 -15.59 13.91 -14.00
N PRO A 72 -14.99 14.15 -15.17
CA PRO A 72 -15.44 15.20 -16.08
C PRO A 72 -16.92 15.05 -16.41
N GLU A 73 -17.63 16.18 -16.55
CA GLU A 73 -19.08 16.20 -16.76
C GLU A 73 -19.50 15.41 -18.01
N ASP A 74 -18.73 15.48 -19.09
CA ASP A 74 -19.01 14.74 -20.33
C ASP A 74 -18.92 13.23 -20.13
N SER A 75 -17.97 12.76 -19.31
CA SER A 75 -17.84 11.35 -18.96
C SER A 75 -18.99 10.87 -18.09
N LEU A 76 -19.48 11.70 -17.16
CA LEU A 76 -20.66 11.39 -16.35
C LEU A 76 -21.92 11.26 -17.20
N LYS A 77 -22.15 12.20 -18.12
CA LYS A 77 -23.28 12.16 -19.06
C LYS A 77 -23.27 10.90 -19.92
N GLU A 78 -22.09 10.51 -20.40
CA GLU A 78 -21.98 9.29 -21.21
C GLU A 78 -22.23 8.03 -20.37
N LEU A 79 -21.72 7.98 -19.14
CA LEU A 79 -21.98 6.88 -18.21
C LEU A 79 -23.47 6.72 -17.91
N GLU A 80 -24.19 7.82 -17.69
CA GLU A 80 -25.64 7.81 -17.46
C GLU A 80 -26.41 7.21 -18.65
N LYS A 81 -26.02 7.55 -19.89
CA LYS A 81 -26.63 6.96 -21.09
C LYS A 81 -26.40 5.47 -21.17
N ILE A 82 -25.17 5.02 -20.89
CA ILE A 82 -24.80 3.60 -20.90
C ILE A 82 -25.63 2.82 -19.87
N LEU A 83 -25.75 3.36 -18.64
CA LEU A 83 -26.54 2.75 -17.58
C LEU A 83 -28.02 2.65 -17.98
N SER A 84 -28.61 3.73 -18.51
CA SER A 84 -30.01 3.72 -18.95
C SER A 84 -30.28 2.71 -20.07
N ALA A 85 -29.36 2.56 -21.02
CA ALA A 85 -29.46 1.56 -22.08
C ALA A 85 -29.36 0.13 -21.52
N ALA A 86 -28.44 -0.10 -20.57
CA ALA A 86 -28.27 -1.39 -19.92
C ALA A 86 -29.49 -1.80 -19.08
N ASP A 87 -30.06 -0.87 -18.31
CA ASP A 87 -31.27 -1.10 -17.51
C ASP A 87 -32.46 -1.49 -18.38
N LYS A 88 -32.64 -0.81 -19.52
CA LYS A 88 -33.69 -1.13 -20.49
C LYS A 88 -33.51 -2.54 -21.05
N ALA A 89 -32.29 -2.87 -21.49
CA ALA A 89 -31.99 -4.20 -22.03
C ALA A 89 -32.18 -5.30 -20.97
N ALA A 90 -31.79 -5.05 -19.72
CA ALA A 90 -32.00 -5.99 -18.62
C ALA A 90 -33.48 -6.23 -18.32
N SER A 91 -34.29 -5.16 -18.35
CA SER A 91 -35.75 -5.27 -18.18
C SER A 91 -36.42 -6.06 -19.29
N GLU A 92 -35.96 -5.90 -20.54
CA GLU A 92 -36.48 -6.63 -21.70
C GLU A 92 -36.07 -8.12 -21.71
N LEU A 93 -34.95 -8.48 -21.09
CA LEU A 93 -34.49 -9.86 -20.93
C LEU A 93 -35.12 -10.58 -19.72
N GLY A 94 -35.54 -9.83 -18.70
CA GLY A 94 -36.22 -10.34 -17.52
C GLY A 94 -37.75 -10.39 -17.62
N SER A 95 -38.32 -9.89 -18.73
CA SER A 95 -39.75 -9.96 -19.08
C SER A 95 -40.00 -11.07 -20.10
#